data_AF-A0A4U9DB49-F1
#
_entry.id   AF-A0A4U9DB49-F1
#
_cell.length_a   1.000
_cell.length_b   1.000
_cell.length_c   1.000
_cell.angle_alpha   90.00
_cell.angle_beta   90.00
_cell.angle_gamma   90.00
#
_symmetry.space_group_name_H-M   'P 1'
#
loop_
_entity.id
_entity.type
_entity.pdbx_description
1 polymer ?
#
loop_
_entity_poly.entity_id
_entity_poly.type
_entity_poly.pdbx_seq_one_letter_code
_entity_poly.pdbx_strand_id
1 'polypeptide(L)'
;MDLASLRTLQRDLAESVIREDRLDRDPPQLIGGADVGFEQEGEVTRAAMVLLAWPSLELVEYQVARVATTMPYIPGFLSFRETPALLAAWELLSQKTGSAVRGRPRHFPSPPSWRSQPFRAAGGCAHHRRGEKAPVRQMRRPGR
;
A
#
# COMPACT_ATOMS: atom_id res chain seq x y z
N MET A 1 -9.07 20.02 -7.28
CA MET A 1 -8.66 19.14 -6.17
C MET A 1 -8.64 19.97 -4.90
N ASP A 2 -9.47 19.64 -3.91
CA ASP A 2 -9.58 20.42 -2.67
C ASP A 2 -8.73 19.79 -1.55
N LEU A 3 -7.67 20.49 -1.14
CA LEU A 3 -6.76 20.02 -0.10
C LEU A 3 -7.38 20.07 1.30
N ALA A 4 -8.37 20.95 1.52
CA ALA A 4 -9.06 21.04 2.81
C ALA A 4 -9.86 19.76 3.06
N SER A 5 -10.63 19.30 2.07
CA SER A 5 -11.35 18.03 2.12
C SER A 5 -10.43 16.82 2.35
N LEU A 6 -9.27 16.75 1.67
CA LEU A 6 -8.31 15.66 1.87
C LEU A 6 -7.74 15.64 3.30
N ARG A 7 -7.51 16.82 3.89
CA ARG A 7 -7.01 16.93 5.26
C ARG A 7 -8.05 16.53 6.30
N THR A 8 -9.30 16.88 6.08
CA THR A 8 -10.42 16.41 6.91
C THR A 8 -10.48 14.89 6.85
N LEU A 9 -10.45 14.31 5.65
CA LEU A 9 -10.42 12.86 5.49
C LEU A 9 -9.24 12.22 6.24
N GLN A 10 -8.00 12.75 6.12
CA GLN A 10 -6.87 12.23 6.90
C GLN A 10 -7.12 12.20 8.41
N ARG A 11 -7.77 13.23 8.96
CA ARG A 11 -8.09 13.31 10.40
C ARG A 11 -9.13 12.27 10.78
N ASP A 12 -10.22 12.19 10.03
CA ASP A 12 -11.29 11.22 10.26
C ASP A 12 -10.75 9.78 10.22
N LEU A 13 -9.83 9.49 9.29
CA LEU A 13 -9.18 8.18 9.21
C LEU A 13 -8.23 7.90 10.35
N ALA A 14 -7.47 8.90 10.78
CA ALA A 14 -6.53 8.78 11.89
C ALA A 14 -7.23 8.39 13.21
N GLU A 15 -8.48 8.82 13.39
CA GLU A 15 -9.30 8.44 14.55
C GLU A 15 -9.70 6.95 14.55
N SER A 16 -9.74 6.31 13.38
CA SER A 16 -10.08 4.88 13.24
C SER A 16 -8.91 3.92 13.51
N VAL A 17 -7.71 4.44 13.77
CA VAL A 17 -6.50 3.65 14.00
C VAL A 17 -6.58 2.96 15.37
N ILE A 18 -6.41 1.63 15.41
CA ILE A 18 -6.10 0.94 16.68
C ILE A 18 -4.64 1.14 16.99
N ARG A 19 -4.33 1.25 18.27
CA ARG A 19 -2.96 1.22 18.77
C ARG A 19 -2.70 0.04 19.71
N GLU A 20 -3.68 -0.85 19.86
CA GLU A 20 -3.61 -2.03 20.73
C GLU A 20 -3.31 -3.28 19.91
N ASP A 21 -2.28 -4.02 20.34
CA ASP A 21 -1.96 -5.33 19.78
C ASP A 21 -2.76 -6.44 20.46
N ARG A 22 -3.08 -7.48 19.68
CA ARG A 22 -3.80 -8.69 20.14
C ARG A 22 -3.10 -9.98 19.70
N LEU A 23 -1.83 -9.88 19.31
CA LEU A 23 -1.05 -10.96 18.70
C LEU A 23 -0.94 -12.19 19.61
N ASP A 24 -0.89 -11.99 20.93
CA ASP A 24 -0.79 -13.09 21.89
C ASP A 24 -2.09 -13.90 22.05
N ARG A 25 -3.24 -13.26 21.80
CA ARG A 25 -4.57 -13.87 22.01
C ARG A 25 -5.17 -14.41 20.72
N ASP A 26 -4.81 -13.80 19.59
CA ASP A 26 -5.33 -14.13 18.27
C ASP A 26 -4.22 -13.90 17.22
N PRO A 27 -3.28 -14.85 17.09
CA PRO A 27 -2.19 -14.73 16.14
C PRO A 27 -2.73 -14.83 14.71
N PRO A 28 -2.28 -13.96 13.79
CA PRO A 28 -2.74 -14.04 12.41
C PRO A 28 -2.21 -15.31 11.74
N GLN A 29 -3.01 -15.88 10.84
CA GLN A 29 -2.54 -16.97 9.96
C GLN A 29 -1.78 -16.44 8.74
N LEU A 30 -2.08 -15.20 8.33
CA LEU A 30 -1.48 -14.55 7.17
C LEU A 30 -0.94 -13.15 7.53
N ILE A 31 0.15 -12.73 6.89
CA ILE A 31 0.68 -11.38 6.98
C ILE A 31 0.69 -10.77 5.59
N GLY A 32 0.07 -9.60 5.47
CA GLY A 32 0.10 -8.79 4.25
C GLY A 32 1.28 -7.84 4.26
N GLY A 33 2.08 -7.84 3.19
CA GLY A 33 3.05 -6.81 2.87
C GLY A 33 2.58 -6.00 1.67
N ALA A 34 2.84 -4.70 1.65
CA ALA A 34 2.53 -3.86 0.50
C ALA A 34 3.64 -2.83 0.27
N ASP A 35 3.96 -2.57 -0.99
CA ASP A 35 4.92 -1.54 -1.41
C ASP A 35 4.43 -0.85 -2.68
N VAL A 36 4.78 0.44 -2.84
CA VAL A 36 4.36 1.26 -3.97
C VAL A 36 5.54 2.02 -4.54
N GLY A 37 5.65 2.00 -5.87
CA GLY A 37 6.62 2.77 -6.62
C GLY A 37 5.99 3.53 -7.77
N PHE A 38 6.71 4.51 -8.29
CA PHE A 38 6.32 5.29 -9.46
C PHE A 38 7.23 4.93 -10.64
N GLU A 39 6.61 4.64 -11.78
CA GLU A 39 7.26 4.36 -13.07
C GLU A 39 7.01 5.53 -14.03
N GLN A 40 7.76 5.57 -15.14
CA GLN A 40 7.55 6.53 -16.22
C GLN A 40 7.48 7.99 -15.72
N GLU A 41 8.50 8.40 -14.96
CA GLU A 41 8.61 9.76 -14.41
C GLU A 41 7.42 10.20 -13.52
N GLY A 42 6.61 9.24 -13.04
CA GLY A 42 5.47 9.51 -12.19
C GLY A 42 4.11 9.36 -12.87
N GLU A 43 4.07 9.02 -14.15
CA GLU A 43 2.83 8.79 -14.93
C GLU A 43 2.13 7.48 -14.53
N VAL A 44 2.88 6.49 -14.06
CA VAL A 44 2.33 5.20 -13.64
C VAL A 44 2.68 4.92 -12.18
N THR A 45 1.66 4.56 -11.39
CA THR A 45 1.83 4.07 -10.03
C THR A 45 1.74 2.54 -10.04
N ARG A 46 2.78 1.87 -9.54
CA ARG A 46 2.86 0.43 -9.40
C ARG A 46 2.80 0.04 -7.94
N ALA A 47 1.85 -0.81 -7.57
CA ALA A 47 1.78 -1.41 -6.25
C ALA A 47 2.05 -2.91 -6.32
N ALA A 48 2.77 -3.42 -5.33
CA ALA A 48 2.90 -4.85 -5.07
C ALA A 48 2.28 -5.16 -3.71
N MET A 49 1.50 -6.24 -3.64
CA MET A 49 1.00 -6.80 -2.39
C MET A 49 1.43 -8.26 -2.30
N VAL A 50 1.84 -8.69 -1.11
CA VAL A 50 2.24 -10.06 -0.81
C VAL A 50 1.46 -10.56 0.39
N LEU A 51 1.11 -11.85 0.39
CA LEU A 51 0.57 -12.58 1.52
C LEU A 51 1.59 -13.65 1.91
N LEU A 52 1.97 -13.66 3.18
CA LEU A 52 2.87 -14.64 3.77
C LEU A 52 2.10 -15.45 4.81
N ALA A 53 2.38 -16.75 4.92
CA ALA A 53 1.91 -17.56 6.03
C ALA A 53 2.65 -17.19 7.32
N TRP A 54 1.98 -17.18 8.46
CA TRP A 54 2.61 -17.01 9.77
C TRP A 54 2.47 -18.30 10.58
N PRO A 55 3.55 -18.78 11.25
CA PRO A 55 4.84 -18.12 11.48
C PRO A 55 5.93 -18.41 10.44
N SER A 56 5.67 -19.26 9.44
CA SER A 56 6.72 -19.72 8.51
C SER A 56 7.28 -18.64 7.59
N LEU A 57 6.55 -17.55 7.38
CA LEU A 57 6.84 -16.48 6.42
C LEU A 57 6.95 -16.97 4.96
N GLU A 58 6.35 -18.12 4.66
CA GLU A 58 6.29 -18.65 3.31
C GLU A 58 5.35 -17.82 2.44
N LEU A 59 5.76 -17.55 1.20
CA LEU A 59 4.95 -16.79 0.25
C LEU A 59 3.73 -17.61 -0.17
N VAL A 60 2.55 -17.08 0.15
CA VAL A 60 1.26 -17.68 -0.20
C VAL A 60 0.75 -17.13 -1.52
N GLU A 61 0.77 -15.81 -1.67
CA GLU A 61 0.27 -15.12 -2.85
C GLU A 61 0.98 -13.79 -3.01
N TYR A 62 1.11 -13.29 -4.24
CA TYR A 62 1.47 -11.91 -4.49
C TYR A 62 0.74 -11.39 -5.70
N GLN A 63 0.42 -10.10 -5.69
CA GLN A 63 -0.21 -9.43 -6.82
C GLN A 63 0.43 -8.08 -7.07
N VAL A 64 0.47 -7.69 -8.34
CA VAL A 64 1.02 -6.42 -8.78
C VAL A 64 0.00 -5.71 -9.64
N ALA A 65 -0.33 -4.47 -9.29
CA ALA A 65 -1.17 -3.61 -10.09
C ALA A 65 -0.40 -2.40 -10.59
N ARG A 66 -0.73 -1.96 -11.80
CA ARG A 66 -0.26 -0.71 -12.40
C ARG A 66 -1.48 0.12 -12.77
N VAL A 67 -1.49 1.35 -12.30
CA VAL A 67 -2.57 2.31 -12.58
C VAL A 67 -1.97 3.63 -13.00
N ALA A 68 -2.67 4.38 -13.86
CA ALA A 68 -2.27 5.73 -14.20
C ALA A 68 -2.29 6.61 -12.94
N THR A 69 -1.25 7.41 -12.77
CA THR A 69 -1.15 8.35 -11.65
C THR A 69 -2.04 9.55 -11.93
N THR A 70 -3.13 9.70 -11.18
CA THR A 70 -4.11 10.78 -11.39
C THR A 70 -3.89 11.99 -10.47
N MET A 71 -3.01 11.87 -9.48
CA MET A 71 -2.73 12.89 -8.47
C MET A 71 -1.28 13.40 -8.59
N PRO A 72 -1.04 14.73 -8.65
CA PRO A 72 0.31 15.27 -8.60
C PRO A 72 0.95 15.06 -7.22
N TYR A 73 2.27 15.20 -7.15
CA TYR A 73 2.97 15.15 -5.87
C TYR A 73 2.63 16.39 -5.01
N ILE A 74 2.05 16.15 -3.84
CA ILE A 74 1.78 17.18 -2.83
C ILE A 74 2.36 16.70 -1.49
N PRO A 75 3.35 17.41 -0.92
CA PRO A 75 3.90 17.08 0.39
C PRO A 75 2.78 16.94 1.45
N GLY A 76 2.80 15.84 2.21
CA GLY A 76 1.78 15.53 3.21
C GLY A 76 0.57 14.72 2.71
N PHE A 77 0.42 14.51 1.39
CA PHE A 77 -0.70 13.79 0.78
C PHE A 77 -0.27 12.63 -0.13
N LEU A 78 0.97 12.12 0.04
CA LEU A 78 1.51 11.03 -0.78
C LEU A 78 0.62 9.77 -0.76
N SER A 79 0.03 9.45 0.39
CA SER A 79 -0.87 8.30 0.54
C SER A 79 -2.03 8.32 -0.44
N PHE A 80 -2.59 9.50 -0.77
CA PHE A 80 -3.68 9.62 -1.75
C PHE A 80 -3.23 9.30 -3.18
N ARG A 81 -1.95 9.50 -3.46
CA ARG A 81 -1.33 9.16 -4.75
C ARG A 81 -1.06 7.67 -4.88
N GLU A 82 -0.73 7.00 -3.77
CA GLU A 82 -0.38 5.57 -3.73
C GLU A 82 -1.59 4.64 -3.58
N THR A 83 -2.62 5.09 -2.85
CA THR A 83 -3.79 4.28 -2.49
C THR A 83 -4.52 3.65 -3.69
N PRO A 84 -4.73 4.34 -4.84
CA PRO A 84 -5.40 3.72 -5.99
C PRO A 84 -4.69 2.45 -6.50
N ALA A 85 -3.35 2.47 -6.55
CA ALA A 85 -2.57 1.31 -6.96
C ALA A 85 -2.65 0.17 -5.93
N LEU A 86 -2.58 0.52 -4.63
CA LEU A 86 -2.73 -0.44 -3.54
C LEU A 86 -4.10 -1.12 -3.59
N LEU A 87 -5.17 -0.36 -3.77
CA LEU A 87 -6.52 -0.92 -3.89
C LEU A 87 -6.64 -1.83 -5.11
N ALA A 88 -6.05 -1.45 -6.24
CA ALA A 88 -6.03 -2.31 -7.42
C ALA A 88 -5.27 -3.64 -7.16
N ALA A 89 -4.12 -3.59 -6.48
CA ALA A 89 -3.39 -4.80 -6.11
C ALA A 89 -4.15 -5.66 -5.09
N TRP A 90 -4.82 -5.03 -4.13
CA TRP A 90 -5.68 -5.70 -3.15
C TRP A 90 -6.84 -6.42 -3.85
N GLU A 91 -7.47 -5.78 -4.83
CA GLU A 91 -8.57 -6.37 -5.57
C GLU A 91 -8.17 -7.58 -6.42
N LEU A 92 -6.88 -7.75 -6.71
CA LEU A 92 -6.37 -8.91 -7.43
C LEU A 92 -6.09 -10.11 -6.53
N LEU A 93 -5.99 -9.92 -5.20
CA LEU A 93 -5.73 -11.04 -4.29
C LEU A 93 -6.92 -12.01 -4.27
N SER A 94 -6.63 -13.30 -4.38
CA SER A 94 -7.64 -14.35 -4.38
C SER A 94 -8.10 -14.66 -2.95
N GLN A 95 -7.18 -14.59 -1.99
CA GLN A 95 -7.47 -14.80 -0.57
C GLN A 95 -7.82 -13.50 0.15
N LYS A 96 -9.06 -13.03 -0.04
CA LYS A 96 -9.58 -11.82 0.62
C LYS A 96 -10.32 -12.08 1.94
N THR A 97 -10.52 -13.33 2.34
CA THR A 97 -11.58 -13.67 3.28
C THR A 97 -11.10 -14.05 4.68
N GLY A 98 -11.71 -13.39 5.67
CA GLY A 98 -11.94 -13.93 7.01
C GLY A 98 -10.76 -13.82 7.96
N SER A 99 -10.74 -12.74 8.75
CA SER A 99 -10.00 -12.61 10.02
C SER A 99 -8.47 -12.57 10.01
N ALA A 100 -7.76 -13.01 8.96
CA ALA A 100 -6.32 -13.24 9.10
C ALA A 100 -5.37 -12.51 8.14
N VAL A 101 -5.83 -11.69 7.17
CA VAL A 101 -4.90 -10.84 6.39
C VAL A 101 -4.71 -9.49 7.10
N ARG A 102 -3.64 -9.38 7.90
CA ARG A 102 -3.17 -8.09 8.42
C ARG A 102 -2.58 -7.29 7.25
N GLY A 103 -3.40 -6.43 6.64
CA GLY A 103 -2.99 -5.59 5.50
C GLY A 103 -4.10 -4.86 4.74
N ARG A 104 -5.38 -4.96 5.14
CA ARG A 104 -6.47 -4.24 4.44
C ARG A 104 -6.34 -2.72 4.61
N PRO A 105 -6.21 -1.92 3.54
CA PRO A 105 -6.44 -0.47 3.62
C PRO A 105 -7.92 -0.24 3.95
N ARG A 106 -8.25 0.44 5.05
CA ARG A 106 -9.63 0.86 5.34
C ARG A 106 -9.77 2.37 5.22
N HIS A 107 -10.78 2.71 4.42
CA HIS A 107 -11.34 4.03 4.09
C HIS A 107 -10.53 4.91 3.12
N PHE A 108 -10.72 4.62 1.83
CA PHE A 108 -10.82 5.66 0.79
C PHE A 108 -12.31 5.72 0.39
N PRO A 109 -12.88 6.88 0.02
CA PRO A 109 -14.31 6.99 -0.23
C PRO A 109 -14.74 6.07 -1.38
N SER A 110 -15.84 5.36 -1.18
CA SER A 110 -16.58 4.61 -2.20
C SER A 110 -18.08 4.97 -2.10
N PRO A 111 -18.88 4.80 -3.17
CA PRO A 111 -20.23 5.39 -3.35
C PRO A 111 -21.27 5.00 -2.25
N PRO A 112 -22.44 5.67 -2.18
CA PRO A 112 -23.26 5.83 -0.96
C PRO A 112 -23.96 4.60 -0.35
N SER A 113 -23.74 3.38 -0.81
CA SER A 113 -24.41 2.21 -0.23
C SER A 113 -23.45 1.38 0.61
N TRP A 114 -23.98 0.67 1.61
CA TRP A 114 -23.30 -0.37 2.42
C TRP A 114 -22.58 0.14 3.69
N ARG A 115 -23.41 0.47 4.68
CA ARG A 115 -23.05 0.63 6.09
C ARG A 115 -23.11 -0.74 6.77
N SER A 116 -22.03 -1.13 7.46
CA SER A 116 -21.98 -1.87 8.75
C SER A 116 -20.78 -2.83 8.81
N GLN A 117 -19.81 -2.52 9.68
CA GLN A 117 -19.03 -3.42 10.56
C GLN A 117 -17.59 -2.91 10.83
N PRO A 118 -17.06 -3.09 12.07
CA PRO A 118 -15.92 -2.34 12.59
C PRO A 118 -14.57 -2.95 12.19
N PHE A 119 -13.54 -2.12 11.96
CA PHE A 119 -12.13 -2.56 11.82
C PHE A 119 -11.17 -1.38 11.89
N ARG A 120 -9.89 -1.74 11.81
CA ARG A 120 -8.89 -1.51 12.82
C ARG A 120 -7.54 -1.99 12.20
N ALA A 121 -6.56 -1.10 11.95
CA ALA A 121 -5.29 -1.34 11.22
C ALA A 121 -4.01 -0.97 12.05
N ALA A 122 -2.84 -1.52 11.70
CA ALA A 122 -1.54 -1.26 12.36
C ALA A 122 -0.33 -1.20 11.38
N GLY A 123 0.55 -0.20 11.58
CA GLY A 123 2.01 -0.20 11.31
C GLY A 123 2.52 -0.08 9.87
N GLY A 124 2.97 1.12 9.45
CA GLY A 124 3.78 1.33 8.25
C GLY A 124 5.20 1.79 8.59
N CYS A 125 6.23 1.09 8.10
CA CYS A 125 7.63 1.53 8.19
C CYS A 125 8.01 2.26 6.90
N ALA A 126 8.13 3.59 6.96
CA ALA A 126 8.58 4.41 5.83
C ALA A 126 10.12 4.42 5.76
N HIS A 127 10.70 3.80 4.73
CA HIS A 127 12.12 3.98 4.42
C HIS A 127 12.32 5.22 3.54
N HIS A 128 12.88 6.28 4.12
CA HIS A 128 13.29 7.48 3.40
C HIS A 128 14.57 7.19 2.58
N ARG A 129 14.44 6.84 1.31
CA ARG A 129 15.59 6.72 0.39
C ARG A 129 15.77 8.05 -0.35
N ARG A 130 16.72 8.89 0.08
CA ARG A 130 17.20 10.04 -0.72
C ARG A 130 17.82 9.48 -2.00
N GLY A 131 17.37 10.00 -3.14
CA GLY A 131 17.89 9.60 -4.45
C GLY A 131 19.30 10.13 -4.67
N GLU A 132 20.24 9.21 -4.88
CA GLU A 132 21.42 9.45 -5.70
C GLU A 132 21.41 8.42 -6.83
N LYS A 133 21.18 8.89 -8.06
CA LYS A 133 21.35 8.08 -9.27
C LYS A 133 22.85 7.89 -9.49
N ALA A 134 23.36 6.69 -9.26
CA ALA A 134 24.70 6.32 -9.71
C ALA A 134 24.75 6.35 -11.26
N PRO A 135 25.76 6.97 -11.88
CA PRO A 135 25.87 7.01 -13.33
C PRO A 135 26.22 5.63 -13.89
N VAL A 136 25.41 5.17 -14.86
CA VAL A 136 25.67 3.98 -15.68
C VAL A 136 26.99 4.18 -16.44
N ARG A 137 28.02 3.44 -16.06
CA ARG A 137 29.31 3.41 -16.75
C ARG A 137 29.15 2.55 -18.01
N GLN A 138 29.10 3.19 -19.18
CA GLN A 138 29.10 2.49 -20.47
C GLN A 138 30.37 1.65 -20.61
N MET A 139 30.18 0.33 -20.72
CA MET A 139 31.24 -0.65 -20.91
C MET A 139 31.60 -0.68 -22.41
N ARG A 140 32.74 -0.07 -22.77
CA ARG A 140 33.32 -0.17 -24.12
C ARG A 140 33.73 -1.63 -24.38
N ARG A 141 33.23 -2.21 -25.48
CA ARG A 141 33.69 -3.51 -26.00
C ARG A 141 35.15 -3.38 -26.49
N PRO A 142 36.06 -4.32 -26.18
CA PRO A 142 37.35 -4.38 -26.83
C PRO A 142 37.19 -4.98 -28.24
N GLY A 143 37.86 -4.35 -29.21
CA GLY A 143 37.84 -4.76 -30.60
C GLY A 143 38.58 -6.07 -30.86
N ARG A 144 38.13 -6.76 -31.91
CA ARG A 144 38.92 -7.61 -32.79
C ARG A 144 38.47 -7.31 -34.21
#